data_AF-A0A1V4I1Y9-F1
#
_entry.id   AF-A0A1V4I1Y9-F1
#
_cell.length_a   1.000
_cell.length_b   1.000
_cell.length_c   1.000
_cell.angle_alpha   90.00
_cell.angle_beta   90.00
_cell.angle_gamma   90.00
#
_symmetry.space_group_name_H-M   'P 1'
#
loop_
_entity.id
_entity.type
_entity.pdbx_description
1 polymer ?
#
loop_
_entity_poly.entity_id
_entity_poly.type
_entity_poly.pdbx_seq_one_letter_code
_entity_poly.pdbx_strand_id
1 'polypeptide(L)'
;MTKNRLSDLNDHLFAQIERLADEDNTPEKIDQEHKRAEAMVGVADQILRTAAVQLQAAKLVSDHDGADPRPYLSMMEKPAADTALKLVAEK
;
A
#
# COMPACT_ATOMS: atom_id res chain seq x y z
N MET A 1 16.58 4.08 2.65
CA MET A 1 15.14 4.42 2.52
C MET A 1 14.51 3.37 1.64
N THR A 2 13.39 2.76 2.06
CA THR A 2 12.60 1.86 1.23
C THR A 2 12.16 2.60 -0.03
N LYS A 3 12.44 2.00 -1.20
CA LYS A 3 12.14 2.65 -2.49
C LYS A 3 10.65 2.62 -2.84
N ASN A 4 9.90 1.68 -2.27
CA ASN A 4 8.53 1.38 -2.66
C ASN A 4 7.53 1.83 -1.58
N ARG A 5 6.35 2.29 -2.02
CA ARG A 5 5.20 2.78 -1.26
C ARG A 5 4.02 1.82 -1.34
N LEU A 6 3.01 2.04 -0.50
CA LEU A 6 1.74 1.30 -0.59
C LEU A 6 0.97 1.60 -1.88
N SER A 7 1.16 2.77 -2.48
CA SER A 7 0.62 3.11 -3.80
C SER A 7 1.23 2.22 -4.89
N ASP A 8 2.56 2.06 -4.91
CA ASP A 8 3.23 1.16 -5.86
C ASP A 8 2.70 -0.28 -5.76
N LEU A 9 2.41 -0.74 -4.53
CA LEU A 9 1.80 -2.05 -4.32
C LEU A 9 0.41 -2.13 -4.97
N ASN A 10 -0.44 -1.13 -4.75
CA ASN A 10 -1.77 -1.08 -5.37
C ASN A 10 -1.69 -1.07 -6.89
N ASP A 11 -0.79 -0.27 -7.47
CA ASP A 11 -0.60 -0.20 -8.93
C ASP A 11 -0.21 -1.57 -9.50
N HIS A 12 0.69 -2.29 -8.81
CA HIS A 12 1.06 -3.64 -9.22
C HIS A 12 -0.12 -4.63 -9.15
N LEU A 13 -0.96 -4.54 -8.11
CA LEU A 13 -2.15 -5.40 -7.97
C LEU A 13 -3.18 -5.10 -9.08
N PHE A 14 -3.44 -3.83 -9.38
CA PHE A 14 -4.32 -3.44 -10.49
C PHE A 14 -3.78 -3.90 -11.84
N ALA A 15 -2.48 -3.72 -12.09
CA ALA A 15 -1.87 -4.24 -13.31
C ALA A 15 -1.96 -5.78 -13.40
N GLN A 16 -2.03 -6.49 -12.28
CA GLN A 16 -2.26 -7.94 -12.29
C GLN A 16 -3.69 -8.29 -12.66
N ILE A 17 -4.66 -7.51 -12.18
CA ILE A 17 -6.08 -7.66 -12.58
C ILE A 17 -6.21 -7.44 -14.09
N GLU A 18 -5.59 -6.38 -14.63
CA GLU A 18 -5.60 -6.11 -16.08
C GLU A 18 -4.99 -7.25 -16.89
N ARG A 19 -3.83 -7.78 -16.47
CA ARG A 19 -3.21 -8.95 -17.14
C ARG A 19 -4.09 -10.19 -17.11
N LEU A 20 -4.82 -10.43 -16.03
CA LEU A 20 -5.74 -11.56 -15.93
C LEU A 20 -7.00 -11.37 -16.79
N ALA A 21 -7.44 -10.12 -16.96
CA ALA A 21 -8.64 -9.77 -17.73
C ALA A 21 -8.40 -9.65 -19.24
N ASP A 22 -7.15 -9.76 -19.70
CA ASP A 22 -6.80 -9.69 -21.12
C ASP A 22 -7.49 -10.82 -21.92
N GLU A 23 -8.32 -10.42 -22.90
CA GLU A 23 -9.16 -11.31 -23.71
C GLU A 23 -8.35 -12.20 -24.66
N ASP A 24 -7.11 -11.79 -24.99
CA ASP A 24 -6.22 -12.53 -25.89
C ASP A 24 -5.39 -13.61 -25.16
N ASN A 25 -5.62 -13.80 -23.85
CA ASN A 25 -4.89 -14.79 -23.06
C ASN A 25 -5.19 -16.23 -23.46
N THR A 26 -4.13 -17.04 -23.58
CA THR A 26 -4.27 -18.49 -23.71
C THR A 26 -4.52 -19.14 -22.34
N PRO A 27 -5.09 -20.36 -22.29
CA PRO A 27 -5.26 -21.09 -21.02
C PRO A 27 -3.98 -21.23 -20.20
N GLU A 28 -2.83 -21.47 -20.85
CA GLU A 28 -1.53 -21.57 -20.19
C GLU A 28 -1.09 -20.24 -19.60
N LYS A 29 -1.39 -19.13 -20.29
CA LYS A 29 -1.08 -17.78 -19.81
C LYS A 29 -1.94 -17.42 -18.61
N ILE A 30 -3.23 -17.77 -18.63
CA ILE A 30 -4.13 -17.61 -17.47
C ILE A 30 -3.59 -18.35 -16.26
N ASP A 31 -3.15 -19.61 -16.40
CA ASP A 31 -2.57 -20.37 -15.30
C ASP A 31 -1.27 -19.74 -14.75
N GLN A 32 -0.41 -19.20 -15.62
CA GLN A 32 0.79 -18.46 -15.20
C GLN A 32 0.45 -17.19 -14.44
N GLU A 33 -0.48 -16.38 -14.96
CA GLU A 33 -0.92 -15.15 -14.30
C GLU A 33 -1.68 -15.42 -13.00
N HIS A 34 -2.41 -16.53 -12.91
CA HIS A 34 -3.03 -16.97 -11.65
C HIS A 34 -1.97 -17.27 -10.59
N LYS A 35 -0.95 -18.08 -10.90
CA LYS A 35 0.17 -18.37 -9.99
C LYS A 35 0.94 -17.10 -9.59
N ARG A 36 1.11 -16.17 -10.53
CA ARG A 36 1.73 -14.87 -10.28
C ARG A 36 0.86 -14.04 -9.31
N ALA A 37 -0.45 -14.00 -9.51
CA ALA A 37 -1.38 -13.30 -8.64
C ALA A 37 -1.35 -13.85 -7.20
N GLU A 38 -1.39 -15.18 -7.04
CA GLU A 38 -1.26 -15.83 -5.72
C GLU A 38 0.05 -15.44 -5.00
N ALA A 39 1.17 -15.49 -5.73
CA ALA A 39 2.46 -15.07 -5.18
C ALA A 39 2.46 -13.58 -4.79
N MET A 40 1.83 -12.72 -5.60
CA MET A 40 1.71 -11.29 -5.30
C MET A 40 0.85 -11.02 -4.06
N VAL A 41 -0.26 -11.74 -3.86
CA VAL A 41 -1.08 -11.64 -2.64
C VAL A 41 -0.23 -11.97 -1.42
N GLY A 42 0.55 -13.06 -1.48
CA GLY A 42 1.43 -13.46 -0.37
C GLY A 42 2.48 -12.38 -0.02
N VAL A 43 3.06 -11.71 -1.02
CA VAL A 43 4.00 -10.61 -0.80
C VAL A 43 3.28 -9.36 -0.29
N ALA A 44 2.13 -9.01 -0.87
CA ALA A 44 1.30 -7.89 -0.47
C ALA A 44 0.92 -7.97 1.02
N ASP A 45 0.52 -9.15 1.46
CA ASP A 45 0.17 -9.42 2.85
C ASP A 45 1.33 -9.14 3.83
N GLN A 46 2.57 -9.47 3.47
CA GLN A 46 3.75 -9.17 4.29
C GLN A 46 4.03 -7.65 4.35
N ILE A 47 3.81 -6.95 3.24
CA ILE A 47 3.96 -5.50 3.17
C ILE A 47 2.90 -4.83 4.07
N LEU A 48 1.64 -5.26 3.96
CA LEU A 48 0.54 -4.74 4.77
C LEU A 48 0.73 -5.01 6.26
N ARG A 49 1.21 -6.20 6.65
CA ARG A 49 1.59 -6.50 8.04
C ARG A 49 2.67 -5.53 8.56
N THR A 50 3.67 -5.24 7.74
CA THR A 50 4.73 -4.28 8.10
C THR A 50 4.17 -2.87 8.25
N ALA A 51 3.30 -2.44 7.33
CA ALA A 51 2.65 -1.14 7.40
C ALA A 51 1.72 -1.00 8.63
N ALA A 52 1.04 -2.07 9.03
CA ALA A 52 0.22 -2.10 10.24
C ALA A 52 1.07 -1.89 11.51
N VAL A 53 2.23 -2.53 11.60
CA VAL A 53 3.18 -2.31 12.71
C VAL A 53 3.67 -0.86 12.74
N GLN A 54 4.00 -0.29 11.57
CA GLN A 54 4.38 1.13 11.47
C GLN A 54 3.27 2.08 11.93
N LEU A 55 2.02 1.79 11.55
CA LEU A 55 0.86 2.57 11.98
C LEU A 55 0.64 2.48 13.50
N GLN A 56 0.83 1.30 14.09
CA GLN A 56 0.75 1.11 15.55
C GLN A 56 1.84 1.90 16.29
N ALA A 57 3.08 1.87 15.79
CA ALA A 57 4.17 2.65 16.37
C ALA A 57 3.91 4.17 16.26
N ALA A 58 3.46 4.63 15.08
CA ALA A 58 3.05 6.00 14.85
C ALA A 58 1.96 6.45 15.83
N LYS A 59 0.93 5.62 16.03
CA LYS A 59 -0.15 5.89 16.99
C LYS A 59 0.38 5.98 18.42
N LEU A 60 1.22 5.05 18.84
CA LEU A 60 1.79 5.04 20.19
C LEU A 60 2.56 6.33 20.49
N VAL A 61 3.41 6.77 19.55
CA VAL A 61 4.23 7.98 19.71
C VAL A 61 3.36 9.25 19.73
N SER A 62 2.33 9.30 18.88
CA SER A 62 1.39 10.42 18.87
C SER A 62 0.55 10.50 20.14
N ASP A 63 0.06 9.35 20.63
CA ASP A 63 -0.86 9.28 21.78
C ASP A 63 -0.12 9.47 23.12
N HIS A 64 1.12 9.00 23.25
CA HIS A 64 1.86 9.03 24.52
C HIS A 64 2.85 10.20 24.63
N ASP A 65 3.62 10.47 23.59
CA ASP A 65 4.73 11.43 23.65
C ASP A 65 4.34 12.80 23.04
N GLY A 66 3.19 12.87 22.34
CA GLY A 66 2.81 14.03 21.53
C GLY A 66 3.81 14.32 20.40
N ALA A 67 4.70 13.38 20.12
CA ALA A 67 5.76 13.52 19.14
C ALA A 67 5.23 13.24 17.72
N ASP A 68 5.93 13.79 16.74
CA ASP A 68 5.56 13.67 15.33
C ASP A 68 5.59 12.19 14.87
N PRO A 69 4.45 11.62 14.43
CA PRO A 69 4.40 10.22 14.00
C PRO A 69 4.98 9.98 12.60
N ARG A 70 5.23 11.04 11.81
CA ARG A 70 5.66 10.93 10.41
C ARG A 70 6.92 10.08 10.17
N PRO A 71 7.95 10.07 11.04
CA PRO A 71 9.12 9.21 10.85
C PRO A 71 8.80 7.71 10.80
N TYR A 72 7.69 7.29 11.43
CA TYR A 72 7.27 5.89 11.47
C TYR A 72 6.43 5.49 10.24
N LEU A 73 5.79 6.44 9.56
CA LEU A 73 4.90 6.20 8.41
C LEU A 73 5.65 6.19 7.07
N SER A 74 6.84 5.57 7.05
CA SER A 74 7.76 5.60 5.91
C SER A 74 7.22 4.95 4.62
N MET A 75 6.22 4.07 4.71
CA MET A 75 5.58 3.41 3.55
C MET A 75 4.35 4.16 3.01
N MET A 76 3.82 5.12 3.77
CA MET A 76 2.66 5.91 3.37
C MET A 76 3.08 7.09 2.48
N GLU A 77 2.20 7.51 1.58
CA GLU A 77 2.39 8.75 0.86
C GLU A 77 2.08 9.96 1.74
N LYS A 78 2.80 11.06 1.51
CA LYS A 78 2.42 12.32 2.11
C LYS A 78 1.11 12.76 1.44
N PRO A 79 0.03 13.04 2.17
CA PRO A 79 -1.17 13.60 1.56
C PRO A 79 -0.79 14.88 0.82
N ALA A 80 -1.34 15.05 -0.39
CA ALA A 80 -1.17 16.29 -1.14
C ALA A 80 -1.51 17.47 -0.23
N ALA A 81 -0.68 18.53 -0.27
CA ALA A 81 -0.77 19.63 0.68
C ALA A 81 -2.18 20.28 0.76
N ASP A 82 -2.96 20.18 -0.32
CA ASP A 82 -4.32 20.70 -0.41
C ASP A 82 -5.37 19.89 0.36
N THR A 83 -5.17 18.59 0.58
CA THR A 83 -6.16 17.74 1.26
C THR A 83 -6.10 17.90 2.77
N ALA A 84 -4.92 18.22 3.32
CA ALA A 84 -4.72 18.41 4.76
C ALA A 84 -5.38 19.68 5.30
N LEU A 85 -5.50 20.75 4.49
CA LEU A 85 -6.18 21.99 4.88
C LEU A 85 -7.70 21.84 4.94
N LYS A 86 -8.30 20.99 4.10
CA LYS A 86 -9.76 20.80 4.10
C LYS A 86 -10.25 20.01 5.31
N LEU A 87 -9.48 19.03 5.79
CA LEU A 87 -9.88 18.19 6.92
C LEU A 87 -9.83 18.91 8.29
N VAL A 88 -9.04 19.98 8.40
CA VAL A 88 -8.91 20.78 9.63
C VAL A 88 -9.83 22.00 9.60
N ALA A 89 -10.28 22.44 8.43
CA ALA A 89 -11.18 23.58 8.25
C ALA A 89 -12.68 23.23 8.42
N GLU A 90 -13.04 21.94 8.48
CA GLU A 90 -14.44 21.48 8.65
C GLU A 90 -14.79 20.99 10.07
N LYS A 91 -14.03 21.42 11.09
CA LYS A 91 -14.43 21.29 12.51
C LYS A 91 -14.63 22.67 13.13
#